data_AF-A0A8U0HR78-F1
#
_entry.id   AF-A0A8U0HR78-F1
#
_cell.length_a   1.000
_cell.length_b   1.000
_cell.length_c   1.000
_cell.angle_alpha   90.00
_cell.angle_beta   90.00
_cell.angle_gamma   90.00
#
_symmetry.space_group_name_H-M   'P 1'
#
loop_
_entity.id
_entity.type
_entity.pdbx_description
1 polymer ?
#
loop_
_entity_poly.entity_id
_entity_poly.type
_entity_poly.pdbx_seq_one_letter_code
_entity_poly.pdbx_strand_id
1 'polypeptide(L)'
;MTETSNDGQQFDRLPATADDREVEGRATREEVLNWWDQRFEIPPETFEEYSFWEKGKGKIWILRGNVASPIRIEALGMKFLRTRQEHWKPTTNAVQRFGREAEKNVIELTREQARRFVRGEDQELDWDGDWGYLVATHELAGESEPLGVGLFVHGELKSPVPKGRQRDL
;
A
#
# COMPACT_ATOMS: atom_id res chain seq x y z
N MET A 1 -13.54 8.04 31.78
CA MET A 1 -13.93 7.94 30.36
C MET A 1 -13.30 6.67 29.84
N THR A 2 -14.10 5.71 29.36
CA THR A 2 -13.54 4.52 28.69
C THR A 2 -12.94 4.97 27.37
N GLU A 3 -11.63 4.77 27.18
CA GLU A 3 -10.95 5.08 25.92
C GLU A 3 -11.63 4.33 24.76
N THR A 4 -12.09 5.07 23.75
CA THR A 4 -12.59 4.47 22.50
C THR A 4 -11.43 3.75 21.83
N SER A 5 -11.59 2.45 21.56
CA SER A 5 -10.52 1.61 21.02
C SER A 5 -10.96 0.89 19.75
N ASN A 6 -9.99 0.50 18.91
CA ASN A 6 -10.22 -0.29 17.71
C ASN A 6 -10.88 -1.65 17.99
N ASP A 7 -11.96 -1.98 17.27
CA ASP A 7 -12.57 -3.31 17.28
C ASP A 7 -12.05 -4.17 16.11
N GLY A 8 -11.50 -5.34 16.43
CA GLY A 8 -10.97 -6.29 15.44
C GLY A 8 -12.03 -7.07 14.64
N GLN A 9 -13.29 -7.02 15.07
CA GLN A 9 -14.41 -7.79 14.51
C GLN A 9 -15.27 -6.98 13.52
N GLN A 10 -14.98 -5.69 13.34
CA GLN A 10 -15.72 -4.83 12.42
C GLN A 10 -14.80 -3.92 11.60
N PHE A 11 -15.36 -3.33 10.57
CA PHE A 11 -14.76 -2.24 9.82
C PHE A 11 -15.35 -0.92 10.30
N ASP A 12 -14.48 0.00 10.67
CA ASP A 12 -14.81 1.39 10.91
C ASP A 12 -14.29 2.24 9.75
N ARG A 13 -15.09 3.19 9.30
CA ARG A 13 -14.63 4.19 8.32
C ARG A 13 -13.49 5.00 8.93
N LEU A 14 -12.48 5.32 8.12
CA LEU A 14 -11.47 6.26 8.58
C LEU A 14 -12.10 7.64 8.80
N PRO A 15 -11.72 8.35 9.87
CA PRO A 15 -12.02 9.76 10.01
C PRO A 15 -11.47 10.54 8.81
N ALA A 16 -12.14 11.62 8.40
CA ALA A 16 -11.65 12.40 7.26
C ALA A 16 -10.34 13.09 7.61
N THR A 17 -10.31 13.75 8.78
CA THR A 17 -9.18 14.52 9.30
C THR A 17 -8.81 14.10 10.73
N ALA A 18 -7.75 14.69 11.28
CA ALA A 18 -7.34 14.43 12.66
C ALA A 18 -8.36 14.93 13.69
N ASP A 19 -9.13 15.98 13.36
CA ASP A 19 -10.17 16.53 14.24
C ASP A 19 -11.39 15.60 14.35
N ASP A 20 -11.63 14.76 13.35
CA ASP A 20 -12.69 13.75 13.35
C ASP A 20 -12.29 12.45 14.08
N ARG A 21 -11.07 12.39 14.65
CA ARG A 21 -10.50 11.17 15.22
C ARG A 21 -11.06 10.87 16.61
N GLU A 22 -11.85 9.81 16.71
CA GLU A 22 -12.34 9.29 18.00
C GLU A 22 -11.38 8.29 18.67
N VAL A 23 -10.56 7.59 17.89
CA VAL A 23 -9.61 6.57 18.37
C VAL A 23 -8.19 7.10 18.21
N GLU A 24 -7.46 7.27 19.31
CA GLU A 24 -6.09 7.79 19.29
C GLU A 24 -5.17 6.93 18.39
N GLY A 25 -4.40 7.60 17.53
CA GLY A 25 -3.47 6.96 16.59
C GLY A 25 -4.13 6.22 15.42
N ARG A 26 -5.45 6.24 15.27
CA ARG A 26 -6.12 5.77 14.04
C ARG A 26 -5.75 6.69 12.87
N ALA A 27 -5.37 6.10 11.75
CA ALA A 27 -5.07 6.83 10.52
C ALA A 27 -6.33 7.56 10.00
N THR A 28 -6.15 8.75 9.46
CA THR A 28 -7.21 9.50 8.78
C THR A 28 -7.17 9.24 7.28
N ARG A 29 -8.25 9.59 6.56
CA ARG A 29 -8.25 9.60 5.09
C ARG A 29 -7.14 10.52 4.58
N GLU A 30 -7.06 11.73 5.11
CA GLU A 30 -6.06 12.73 4.70
C GLU A 30 -4.62 12.20 4.87
N GLU A 31 -4.29 11.60 6.01
CA GLU A 31 -2.95 11.02 6.24
C GLU A 31 -2.63 9.89 5.26
N VAL A 32 -3.63 9.06 4.93
CA VAL A 32 -3.47 8.00 3.92
C VAL A 32 -3.19 8.57 2.54
N LEU A 33 -3.93 9.60 2.10
CA LEU A 33 -3.75 10.22 0.79
C LEU A 33 -2.40 10.94 0.70
N ASN A 34 -2.07 11.75 1.71
CA ASN A 34 -0.80 12.47 1.79
C ASN A 34 0.39 11.51 1.77
N TRP A 35 0.29 10.34 2.40
CA TRP A 35 1.36 9.36 2.38
C TRP A 35 1.59 8.78 0.98
N TRP A 36 0.52 8.48 0.23
CA TRP A 36 0.65 7.97 -1.15
C TRP A 36 1.18 9.01 -2.11
N ASP A 37 0.72 10.25 -1.98
CA ASP A 37 1.21 11.40 -2.74
C ASP A 37 2.70 11.66 -2.46
N GLN A 38 3.11 11.80 -1.19
CA GLN A 38 4.51 12.06 -0.86
C GLN A 38 5.45 10.89 -1.22
N ARG A 39 4.99 9.65 -1.07
CA ARG A 39 5.83 8.47 -1.31
C ARG A 39 5.94 8.15 -2.79
N PHE A 40 4.87 8.26 -3.56
CA PHE A 40 4.81 7.76 -4.94
C PHE A 40 4.38 8.81 -5.97
N GLU A 41 4.07 10.03 -5.54
CA GLU A 41 3.45 11.07 -6.37
C GLU A 41 2.15 10.59 -7.02
N ILE A 42 1.38 9.77 -6.28
CA ILE A 42 0.03 9.37 -6.71
C ILE A 42 -0.96 10.42 -6.19
N PRO A 43 -1.62 11.18 -7.08
CA PRO A 43 -2.46 12.28 -6.67
C PRO A 43 -3.69 11.84 -5.85
N PRO A 44 -4.12 12.62 -4.84
CA PRO A 44 -5.30 12.30 -4.04
C PRO A 44 -6.60 12.06 -4.85
N GLU A 45 -6.74 12.71 -6.00
CA GLU A 45 -7.89 12.58 -6.92
C GLU A 45 -8.05 11.16 -7.47
N THR A 46 -6.96 10.39 -7.58
CA THR A 46 -6.99 8.96 -7.93
C THR A 46 -7.91 8.16 -7.00
N PHE A 47 -8.13 8.66 -5.78
CA PHE A 47 -8.90 8.01 -4.73
C PHE A 47 -10.26 8.67 -4.42
N GLU A 48 -10.74 9.60 -5.25
CA GLU A 48 -12.00 10.33 -5.03
C GLU A 48 -13.21 9.40 -4.87
N GLU A 49 -13.32 8.40 -5.73
CA GLU A 49 -14.44 7.45 -5.70
C GLU A 49 -14.30 6.37 -4.63
N TYR A 50 -13.26 6.44 -3.79
CA TYR A 50 -12.94 5.40 -2.82
C TYR A 50 -13.18 5.85 -1.38
N SER A 51 -13.64 4.94 -0.53
CA SER A 51 -13.66 5.09 0.92
C SER A 51 -12.58 4.22 1.57
N PHE A 52 -12.05 4.69 2.70
CA PHE A 52 -11.04 3.99 3.48
C PHE A 52 -11.58 3.51 4.82
N TRP A 53 -11.14 2.33 5.22
CA TRP A 53 -11.65 1.62 6.37
C TRP A 53 -10.53 0.96 7.16
N GLU A 54 -10.74 0.79 8.46
CA GLU A 54 -9.84 0.04 9.34
C GLU A 54 -10.58 -1.14 9.98
N LYS A 55 -9.93 -2.31 10.03
CA LYS A 55 -10.38 -3.47 10.84
C LYS A 55 -9.27 -3.89 11.79
N GLY A 56 -9.52 -3.76 13.10
CA GLY A 56 -8.49 -3.90 14.13
C GLY A 56 -7.53 -2.72 14.15
N LYS A 57 -6.22 -2.97 14.33
CA LYS A 57 -5.20 -1.92 14.47
C LYS A 57 -4.20 -1.90 13.31
N GLY A 58 -4.20 -0.82 12.56
CA GLY A 58 -3.27 -0.48 11.48
C GLY A 58 -3.44 -1.29 10.19
N LYS A 59 -4.65 -1.81 9.93
CA LYS A 59 -4.98 -2.53 8.69
C LYS A 59 -5.98 -1.72 7.89
N ILE A 60 -5.48 -0.95 6.93
CA ILE A 60 -6.30 -0.09 6.09
C ILE A 60 -6.80 -0.87 4.89
N TRP A 61 -8.06 -0.65 4.55
CA TRP A 61 -8.76 -1.19 3.41
C TRP A 61 -9.34 -0.07 2.56
N ILE A 62 -9.50 -0.34 1.27
CA ILE A 62 -10.05 0.58 0.29
C ILE A 62 -11.25 -0.07 -0.39
N LEU A 63 -12.33 0.69 -0.56
CA LEU A 63 -13.57 0.29 -1.24
C LEU A 63 -13.94 1.36 -2.25
N ARG A 64 -14.25 1.00 -3.50
CA ARG A 64 -14.88 1.95 -4.44
C ARG A 64 -16.35 2.13 -4.05
N GLY A 65 -16.76 3.36 -3.77
CA GLY A 65 -18.05 3.68 -3.17
C GLY A 65 -18.02 3.66 -1.65
N ASN A 66 -19.18 3.53 -1.04
CA ASN A 66 -19.37 3.72 0.40
C ASN A 66 -20.52 2.82 0.92
N VAL A 67 -20.45 2.43 2.20
CA VAL A 67 -21.46 1.63 2.91
C VAL A 67 -21.68 2.21 4.32
N ALA A 68 -22.66 1.70 5.07
CA ALA A 68 -22.86 2.10 6.46
C ALA A 68 -21.65 1.72 7.34
N SER A 69 -21.32 2.57 8.32
CA SER A 69 -20.27 2.33 9.32
C SER A 69 -20.88 2.32 10.73
N PRO A 70 -20.43 1.43 11.64
CA PRO A 70 -19.51 0.32 11.39
C PRO A 70 -20.20 -0.86 10.67
N ILE A 71 -19.40 -1.79 10.15
CA ILE A 71 -19.92 -3.01 9.50
C ILE A 71 -19.15 -4.27 9.90
N ARG A 72 -19.88 -5.33 10.27
CA ARG A 72 -19.32 -6.63 10.70
C ARG A 72 -19.35 -7.65 9.56
N ILE A 73 -18.25 -7.70 8.82
CA ILE A 73 -18.01 -8.64 7.72
C ILE A 73 -16.55 -9.08 7.71
N GLU A 74 -16.24 -10.12 6.93
CA GLU A 74 -14.87 -10.66 6.88
C GLU A 74 -13.90 -9.78 6.08
N ALA A 75 -14.34 -9.26 4.94
CA ALA A 75 -13.53 -8.46 4.04
C ALA A 75 -14.36 -7.35 3.40
N LEU A 76 -13.75 -6.17 3.22
CA LEU A 76 -14.37 -5.01 2.58
C LEU A 76 -13.42 -4.45 1.53
N GLY A 77 -13.76 -4.63 0.25
CA GLY A 77 -12.88 -4.21 -0.84
C GLY A 77 -11.51 -4.89 -0.78
N MET A 78 -10.44 -4.10 -0.77
CA MET A 78 -9.06 -4.59 -0.84
C MET A 78 -8.21 -4.04 0.31
N LYS A 79 -7.33 -4.88 0.88
CA LYS A 79 -6.28 -4.40 1.80
C LYS A 79 -5.41 -3.40 1.07
N PHE A 80 -5.21 -2.23 1.65
CA PHE A 80 -4.56 -1.11 0.98
C PHE A 80 -3.20 -0.80 1.57
N LEU A 81 -3.17 -0.58 2.89
CA LEU A 81 -2.01 -0.08 3.62
C LEU A 81 -1.88 -0.75 5.00
N ARG A 82 -0.67 -0.77 5.54
CA ARG A 82 -0.38 -1.16 6.92
C ARG A 82 0.27 0.01 7.65
N THR A 83 -0.33 0.44 8.74
CA THR A 83 0.07 1.67 9.45
C THR A 83 0.55 1.42 10.88
N ARG A 84 0.60 0.16 11.32
CA ARG A 84 1.09 -0.22 12.67
C ARG A 84 2.62 -0.17 12.80
N GLN A 85 3.35 -0.32 11.69
CA GLN A 85 4.81 -0.26 11.68
C GLN A 85 5.28 1.19 11.75
N GLU A 86 6.51 1.41 12.20
CA GLU A 86 7.16 2.74 12.23
C GLU A 86 7.04 3.47 10.89
N HIS A 87 7.19 2.72 9.79
CA HIS A 87 6.91 3.20 8.45
C HIS A 87 5.69 2.49 7.87
N TRP A 88 4.78 3.25 7.28
CA TRP A 88 3.61 2.69 6.63
C TRP A 88 4.02 1.88 5.40
N LYS A 89 3.37 0.72 5.23
CA LYS A 89 3.70 -0.26 4.19
C LYS A 89 2.52 -0.47 3.26
N PRO A 90 2.64 -0.16 1.95
CA PRO A 90 1.58 -0.44 1.00
C PRO A 90 1.54 -1.95 0.76
N THR A 91 0.37 -2.46 0.40
CA THR A 91 0.26 -3.88 0.03
C THR A 91 0.64 -4.08 -1.44
N THR A 92 1.11 -5.29 -1.78
CA THR A 92 1.35 -5.69 -3.17
C THR A 92 0.13 -5.43 -4.05
N ASN A 93 -1.07 -5.77 -3.57
CA ASN A 93 -2.29 -5.58 -4.36
C ASN A 93 -2.62 -4.09 -4.58
N ALA A 94 -2.34 -3.21 -3.60
CA ALA A 94 -2.51 -1.78 -3.77
C ALA A 94 -1.54 -1.23 -4.83
N VAL A 95 -0.27 -1.62 -4.77
CA VAL A 95 0.72 -1.21 -5.76
C VAL A 95 0.41 -1.76 -7.15
N GLN A 96 -0.03 -3.01 -7.26
CA GLN A 96 -0.48 -3.56 -8.55
C GLN A 96 -1.69 -2.82 -9.12
N ARG A 97 -2.58 -2.29 -8.27
CA ARG A 97 -3.80 -1.62 -8.72
C ARG A 97 -3.59 -0.15 -9.09
N PHE A 98 -2.75 0.55 -8.34
CA PHE A 98 -2.60 2.02 -8.42
C PHE A 98 -1.19 2.47 -8.78
N GLY A 99 -0.20 1.57 -8.80
CA GLY A 99 1.21 1.92 -9.03
C GLY A 99 1.53 2.37 -10.46
N ARG A 100 0.57 2.27 -11.39
CA ARG A 100 0.69 2.86 -12.74
C ARG A 100 0.63 4.39 -12.70
N GLU A 101 -0.01 4.95 -11.68
CA GLU A 101 -0.12 6.40 -11.46
C GLU A 101 1.09 6.95 -10.69
N ALA A 102 2.06 6.11 -10.32
CA ALA A 102 3.22 6.55 -9.55
C ALA A 102 4.28 7.18 -10.47
N GLU A 103 4.73 8.38 -10.11
CA GLU A 103 5.82 9.09 -10.79
C GLU A 103 7.11 9.09 -9.97
N LYS A 104 7.01 8.79 -8.67
CA LYS A 104 8.15 8.76 -7.73
C LYS A 104 8.34 7.39 -7.11
N ASN A 105 9.60 7.07 -6.76
CA ASN A 105 9.96 5.82 -6.09
C ASN A 105 9.51 4.58 -6.88
N VAL A 106 9.64 4.66 -8.20
CA VAL A 106 9.38 3.58 -9.16
C VAL A 106 10.71 3.04 -9.65
N ILE A 107 10.92 1.73 -9.53
CA ILE A 107 12.11 1.05 -10.06
C ILE A 107 11.69 0.12 -11.19
N GLU A 108 12.19 0.43 -12.39
CA GLU A 108 12.00 -0.41 -13.55
C GLU A 108 13.01 -1.55 -13.53
N LEU A 109 12.50 -2.78 -13.55
CA LEU A 109 13.30 -3.99 -13.55
C LEU A 109 13.47 -4.52 -14.95
N THR A 110 14.69 -4.94 -15.28
CA THR A 110 14.92 -5.78 -16.46
C THR A 110 14.17 -7.10 -16.32
N ARG A 111 14.00 -7.83 -17.42
CA ARG A 111 13.29 -9.12 -17.40
C ARG A 111 13.89 -10.12 -16.41
N GLU A 112 15.22 -10.14 -16.28
CA GLU A 112 15.91 -11.03 -15.34
C GLU A 112 15.67 -10.61 -13.90
N GLN A 113 15.76 -9.30 -13.61
CA GLN A 113 15.47 -8.74 -12.29
C GLN A 113 14.01 -8.93 -11.90
N ALA A 114 13.08 -8.77 -12.84
CA ALA A 114 11.66 -9.00 -12.64
C ALA A 114 11.38 -10.46 -12.26
N ARG A 115 12.02 -11.43 -12.92
CA ARG A 115 11.92 -12.86 -12.56
C ARG A 115 12.38 -13.13 -11.13
N ARG A 116 13.54 -12.60 -10.74
CA ARG A 116 14.06 -12.72 -9.37
C ARG A 116 13.10 -12.08 -8.37
N PHE A 117 12.59 -10.89 -8.69
CA PHE A 117 11.63 -10.19 -7.84
C PHE A 117 10.36 -11.02 -7.61
N VAL A 118 9.74 -11.59 -8.65
CA VAL A 118 8.52 -12.41 -8.48
C VAL A 118 8.78 -13.77 -7.82
N ARG A 119 10.02 -14.26 -7.81
CA ARG A 119 10.46 -15.41 -7.00
C ARG A 119 10.69 -15.07 -5.53
N GLY A 120 10.59 -13.79 -5.17
CA GLY A 120 10.86 -13.34 -3.79
C GLY A 120 12.35 -13.31 -3.47
N GLU A 121 13.21 -13.15 -4.47
CA GLU A 121 14.65 -13.04 -4.30
C GLU A 121 15.07 -11.58 -4.17
N ASP A 122 15.94 -11.32 -3.19
CA ASP A 122 16.56 -10.02 -2.98
C ASP A 122 17.69 -9.78 -3.99
N GLN A 123 17.95 -8.52 -4.33
CA GLN A 123 18.85 -8.15 -5.43
C GLN A 123 19.60 -6.86 -5.13
N GLU A 124 20.92 -6.86 -5.34
CA GLU A 124 21.70 -5.62 -5.39
C GLU A 124 21.37 -4.87 -6.68
N LEU A 125 20.93 -3.62 -6.55
CA LEU A 125 20.54 -2.75 -7.65
C LEU A 125 21.05 -1.34 -7.39
N ASP A 126 21.46 -0.67 -8.46
CA ASP A 126 21.78 0.76 -8.40
C ASP A 126 20.48 1.57 -8.38
N TRP A 127 20.35 2.46 -7.40
CA TRP A 127 19.15 3.29 -7.20
C TRP A 127 19.54 4.59 -6.51
N ASP A 128 19.34 5.70 -7.23
CA ASP A 128 19.70 7.04 -6.78
C ASP A 128 18.55 7.77 -6.04
N GLY A 129 17.38 7.13 -5.89
CA GLY A 129 16.23 7.72 -5.22
C GLY A 129 16.12 7.43 -3.72
N ASP A 130 14.95 7.71 -3.15
CA ASP A 130 14.74 7.57 -1.70
C ASP A 130 14.75 6.11 -1.26
N TRP A 131 15.37 5.84 -0.11
CA TRP A 131 15.26 4.54 0.56
C TRP A 131 13.82 4.27 0.99
N GLY A 132 13.44 3.00 1.12
CA GLY A 132 12.10 2.58 1.57
C GLY A 132 11.32 1.81 0.50
N TYR A 133 9.99 1.90 0.56
CA TYR A 133 9.12 1.14 -0.36
C TYR A 133 9.14 1.68 -1.79
N LEU A 134 9.41 0.82 -2.77
CA LEU A 134 9.40 1.16 -4.19
C LEU A 134 8.25 0.44 -4.90
N VAL A 135 7.71 1.06 -5.94
CA VAL A 135 6.90 0.37 -6.96
C VAL A 135 7.88 -0.33 -7.89
N ALA A 136 7.95 -1.66 -7.83
CA ALA A 136 8.72 -2.44 -8.78
C ALA A 136 7.90 -2.64 -10.05
N THR A 137 8.40 -2.20 -11.20
CA THR A 137 7.73 -2.36 -12.50
C THR A 137 8.56 -3.19 -13.46
N HIS A 138 7.93 -3.68 -14.52
CA HIS A 138 8.61 -4.24 -15.67
C HIS A 138 7.81 -3.89 -16.93
N GLU A 139 8.51 -3.59 -18.03
CA GLU A 139 7.86 -3.38 -19.32
C GLU A 139 7.15 -4.67 -19.78
N LEU A 140 5.86 -4.57 -20.03
CA LEU A 140 5.04 -5.63 -20.61
C LEU A 140 4.15 -5.02 -21.68
N ALA A 141 4.25 -5.55 -22.91
CA ALA A 141 3.49 -5.05 -24.06
C ALA A 141 3.67 -3.54 -24.32
N GLY A 142 4.87 -2.99 -24.04
CA GLY A 142 5.19 -1.58 -24.23
C GLY A 142 4.67 -0.65 -23.12
N GLU A 143 4.12 -1.20 -22.04
CA GLU A 143 3.67 -0.45 -20.87
C GLU A 143 4.46 -0.84 -19.62
N SER A 144 4.74 0.13 -18.76
CA SER A 144 5.31 -0.13 -17.43
C SER A 144 4.24 -0.74 -16.52
N GLU A 145 4.38 -2.03 -16.20
CA GLU A 145 3.43 -2.76 -15.37
C GLU A 145 3.96 -2.92 -13.93
N PRO A 146 3.21 -2.49 -12.90
CA PRO A 146 3.57 -2.73 -11.51
C PRO A 146 3.50 -4.21 -11.16
N LEU A 147 4.65 -4.79 -10.81
CA LEU A 147 4.76 -6.16 -10.30
C LEU A 147 4.36 -6.23 -8.82
N GLY A 148 4.64 -5.18 -8.06
CA GLY A 148 4.36 -5.11 -6.63
C GLY A 148 5.21 -4.10 -5.89
N VAL A 149 5.19 -4.19 -4.56
CA VAL A 149 6.01 -3.36 -3.68
C VAL A 149 7.33 -4.06 -3.38
N GLY A 150 8.46 -3.37 -3.59
CA GLY A 150 9.78 -3.74 -3.08
C GLY A 150 10.19 -2.87 -1.89
N LEU A 151 11.19 -3.28 -1.12
CA LEU A 151 11.81 -2.45 -0.08
C LEU A 151 13.29 -2.25 -0.43
N PHE A 152 13.68 -1.03 -0.77
CA PHE A 152 15.06 -0.70 -1.07
C PHE A 152 15.77 -0.12 0.15
N VAL A 153 16.84 -0.79 0.60
CA VAL A 153 17.66 -0.38 1.74
C VAL A 153 19.10 -0.83 1.51
N HIS A 154 20.08 0.02 1.86
CA HIS A 154 21.50 -0.33 1.81
C HIS A 154 22.00 -0.89 0.45
N GLY A 155 21.50 -0.37 -0.69
CA GLY A 155 21.90 -0.83 -2.03
C GLY A 155 21.18 -2.11 -2.51
N GLU A 156 20.24 -2.62 -1.72
CA GLU A 156 19.54 -3.88 -1.99
C GLU A 156 18.03 -3.65 -2.12
N LEU A 157 17.45 -4.14 -3.21
CA LEU A 157 16.01 -4.29 -3.37
C LEU A 157 15.56 -5.62 -2.78
N LYS A 158 14.82 -5.54 -1.67
CA LYS A 158 14.18 -6.70 -1.06
C LYS A 158 12.83 -6.98 -1.68
N SER A 159 12.55 -8.25 -1.96
CA SER A 159 11.27 -8.68 -2.50
C SER A 159 10.37 -9.29 -1.41
N PRO A 160 9.34 -8.57 -0.93
CA PRO A 160 8.41 -9.08 0.07
C PRO A 160 7.32 -9.99 -0.53
N VAL A 161 7.50 -10.51 -1.75
CA VAL A 161 6.52 -11.39 -2.42
C VAL A 161 6.30 -12.64 -1.54
N PRO A 162 5.08 -12.86 -1.03
CA PRO A 162 4.81 -14.01 -0.16
C PRO A 162 5.09 -15.33 -0.87
N LYS A 163 5.64 -16.33 -0.16
CA LYS A 163 5.97 -17.67 -0.70
C LYS A 163 4.87 -18.29 -1.57
N GLY A 164 3.61 -18.25 -1.12
CA GLY A 164 2.47 -18.79 -1.87
C GLY A 164 2.07 -17.99 -3.13
N ARG A 165 2.71 -16.85 -3.37
CA ARG A 165 2.53 -16.00 -4.56
C ARG A 165 3.77 -15.97 -5.46
N GLN A 166 4.87 -16.60 -5.05
CA GLN A 166 6.07 -16.68 -5.85
C GLN A 166 5.82 -17.50 -7.11
N ARG A 167 6.48 -17.14 -8.22
CA ARG A 167 6.30 -17.77 -9.53
C ARG A 167 7.64 -18.05 -10.19
N ASP A 168 7.76 -19.23 -10.77
CA ASP A 168 8.80 -19.55 -11.74
C ASP A 168 8.30 -19.20 -13.15
N LEU A 169 8.95 -18.22 -13.78
CA LEU A 169 8.68 -17.72 -15.14
C LEU A 169 9.91 -17.89 -16.05
#